data_AF-A0A1H8DG62-F1
#
_entry.id   AF-A0A1H8DG62-F1
#
_cell.length_a   1.000
_cell.length_b   1.000
_cell.length_c   1.000
_cell.angle_alpha   90.00
_cell.angle_beta   90.00
_cell.angle_gamma   90.00
#
_symmetry.space_group_name_H-M   'P 1'
#
loop_
_entity.id
_entity.type
_entity.pdbx_description
1 polymer ?
#
loop_
_entity_poly.entity_id
_entity_poly.type
_entity_poly.pdbx_seq_one_letter_code
_entity_poly.pdbx_strand_id
1 'polypeptide(L)'
;MRFFLYFCRKYAPRSCEGMDFIKEEVMEQKRTTPEFITSLEPNEIFVFGSNLRGMHGGGAAYIAHRKFGAIMGQGVGLQGQSYAIPTMQGGVETIRPYVDEFIQFAKEHPTLTFLVTRIGCGIAGFTDDEISPLFGKAHEVENIVLPPNW
;
A
#
# COMPACT_ATOMS: atom_id res chain seq x y z
N MET A 1 -5.69 56.23 -66.46
CA MET A 1 -5.66 57.60 -65.90
C MET A 1 -6.05 57.52 -64.42
N ARG A 2 -5.14 57.91 -63.52
CA ARG A 2 -5.26 58.14 -62.04
C ARG A 2 -5.77 56.97 -61.15
N PHE A 3 -5.00 56.37 -60.24
CA PHE A 3 -4.37 56.81 -58.96
C PHE A 3 -5.27 56.80 -57.70
N PHE A 4 -4.68 56.24 -56.62
CA PHE A 4 -4.92 56.40 -55.18
C PHE A 4 -5.81 55.39 -54.40
N LEU A 5 -5.11 54.44 -53.76
CA LEU A 5 -5.05 54.20 -52.31
C LEU A 5 -6.33 53.93 -51.51
N TYR A 6 -6.42 52.72 -50.96
CA TYR A 6 -6.52 52.54 -49.50
C TYR A 6 -5.74 51.27 -49.10
N PHE A 7 -4.81 51.44 -48.17
CA PHE A 7 -3.92 50.42 -47.66
C PHE A 7 -4.62 49.58 -46.59
N CYS A 8 -4.05 48.41 -46.32
CA CYS A 8 -4.29 47.52 -45.18
C CYS A 8 -5.25 46.34 -45.39
N ARG A 9 -4.75 45.28 -46.04
CA ARG A 9 -5.03 43.90 -45.61
C ARG A 9 -3.94 42.95 -46.11
N LYS A 10 -3.55 42.03 -45.20
CA LYS A 10 -2.64 40.88 -45.35
C LYS A 10 -1.20 41.07 -44.87
N TYR A 11 -1.03 41.03 -43.55
CA TYR A 11 0.00 40.18 -42.93
C TYR A 11 -0.62 39.49 -41.71
N ALA A 12 -0.32 38.20 -41.56
CA ALA A 12 -1.03 37.22 -40.73
C ALA A 12 -0.89 37.44 -39.22
N PRO A 13 -1.90 37.09 -38.40
CA PRO A 13 -1.66 36.76 -37.00
C PRO A 13 -1.30 35.26 -36.86
N ARG A 14 -0.03 34.98 -36.52
CA ARG A 14 0.31 33.84 -35.67
C ARG A 14 -0.04 34.23 -34.23
N SER A 15 -1.01 33.53 -33.66
CA SER A 15 -1.11 33.20 -32.22
C SER A 15 -2.52 32.68 -31.95
N CYS A 16 -2.77 31.43 -32.30
CA CYS A 16 -3.75 30.66 -31.53
C CYS A 16 -2.92 30.03 -30.43
N GLU A 17 -2.92 30.67 -29.26
CA GLU A 17 -2.40 30.09 -28.04
C GLU A 17 -3.02 28.71 -27.91
N GLY A 18 -2.14 27.70 -27.83
CA GLY A 18 -2.56 26.34 -27.59
C GLY A 18 -3.41 26.35 -26.35
N MET A 19 -4.68 25.97 -26.50
CA MET A 19 -5.41 25.36 -25.41
C MET A 19 -4.55 24.16 -25.03
N ASP A 20 -3.68 24.36 -24.05
CA ASP A 20 -3.03 23.30 -23.33
C ASP A 20 -4.18 22.42 -22.85
N PHE A 21 -4.37 21.34 -23.59
CA PHE A 21 -5.16 20.21 -23.19
C PHE A 21 -4.58 19.81 -21.84
N ILE A 22 -5.17 20.32 -20.78
CA ILE A 22 -4.98 19.84 -19.43
C ILE A 22 -5.39 18.37 -19.53
N LYS A 23 -4.40 17.50 -19.71
CA LYS A 23 -4.55 16.09 -19.39
C LYS A 23 -4.79 16.07 -17.89
N GLU A 24 -6.04 16.24 -17.49
CA GLU A 24 -6.52 15.60 -16.27
C GLU A 24 -6.39 14.10 -16.51
N GLU A 25 -5.16 13.60 -16.36
CA GLU A 25 -4.97 12.24 -15.90
C GLU A 25 -5.69 12.20 -14.55
N VAL A 26 -6.88 11.61 -14.54
CA VAL A 26 -7.53 11.14 -13.33
C VAL A 26 -6.49 10.27 -12.65
N MET A 27 -5.78 10.83 -11.66
CA MET A 27 -4.83 10.07 -10.86
C MET A 27 -5.64 8.99 -10.15
N GLU A 28 -5.58 7.77 -10.67
CA GLU A 28 -6.20 6.63 -10.04
C GLU A 28 -5.55 6.45 -8.67
N GLN A 29 -6.24 6.90 -7.62
CA GLN A 29 -5.75 6.77 -6.26
C GLN A 29 -5.75 5.29 -5.90
N LYS A 30 -4.57 4.71 -5.75
CA LYS A 30 -4.42 3.32 -5.30
C LYS A 30 -5.10 3.16 -3.94
N ARG A 31 -5.92 2.12 -3.79
CA ARG A 31 -6.56 1.75 -2.52
C ARG A 31 -5.49 1.61 -1.43
N THR A 32 -5.74 2.19 -0.26
CA THR A 32 -4.92 2.03 0.96
C THR A 32 -5.77 1.43 2.08
N THR A 33 -5.13 0.84 3.09
CA THR A 33 -5.85 0.31 4.24
C THR A 33 -6.37 1.43 5.13
N PRO A 34 -7.57 1.31 5.73
CA PRO A 34 -8.01 2.24 6.75
C PRO A 34 -7.13 2.14 8.00
N GLU A 35 -7.15 3.17 8.85
CA GLU A 35 -6.43 3.16 10.13
C GLU A 35 -6.84 1.99 11.03
N PHE A 36 -8.12 1.63 11.01
CA PHE A 36 -8.67 0.51 11.77
C PHE A 36 -9.46 -0.43 10.85
N ILE A 37 -8.94 -1.64 10.65
CA ILE A 37 -9.66 -2.72 9.97
C ILE A 37 -10.54 -3.44 11.00
N THR A 38 -11.85 -3.31 10.86
CA THR A 38 -12.84 -3.83 11.84
C THR A 38 -13.58 -5.07 11.34
N SER A 39 -13.56 -5.32 10.03
CA SER A 39 -14.16 -6.46 9.33
C SER A 39 -13.32 -6.82 8.10
N LEU A 40 -13.52 -8.02 7.57
CA LEU A 40 -12.89 -8.52 6.34
C LEU A 40 -13.95 -9.12 5.43
N GLU A 41 -13.81 -8.89 4.13
CA GLU A 41 -14.49 -9.73 3.13
C GLU A 41 -13.92 -11.16 3.12
N PRO A 42 -14.64 -12.17 2.60
CA PRO A 42 -14.22 -13.57 2.70
C PRO A 42 -12.83 -13.90 2.12
N ASN A 43 -12.35 -13.09 1.17
CA ASN A 43 -11.03 -13.25 0.55
C ASN A 43 -9.99 -12.23 1.08
N GLU A 44 -10.34 -11.40 2.05
CA GLU A 44 -9.42 -10.44 2.65
C GLU A 44 -8.66 -11.07 3.82
N ILE A 45 -7.36 -10.79 3.88
CA ILE A 45 -6.45 -11.30 4.89
C ILE A 45 -5.88 -10.13 5.68
N PHE A 46 -6.04 -10.16 7.00
CA PHE A 46 -5.48 -9.17 7.90
C PHE A 46 -4.00 -9.45 8.17
N VAL A 47 -3.10 -8.60 7.64
CA VAL A 47 -1.66 -8.77 7.83
C VAL A 47 -1.18 -7.95 9.02
N PHE A 48 -0.54 -8.61 9.98
CA PHE A 48 -0.23 -8.01 11.29
C PHE A 48 1.18 -8.33 11.78
N GLY A 49 1.72 -7.40 12.57
CA GLY A 49 2.98 -7.58 13.28
C GLY A 49 2.83 -8.55 14.46
N SER A 50 3.73 -9.52 14.56
CA SER A 50 3.73 -10.59 15.55
C SER A 50 5.10 -10.75 16.23
N ASN A 51 5.24 -11.78 17.07
CA ASN A 51 6.52 -12.31 17.51
C ASN A 51 6.63 -13.77 17.11
N LEU A 52 7.86 -14.31 17.07
CA LEU A 52 8.11 -15.70 16.64
C LEU A 52 7.37 -16.74 17.47
N ARG A 53 7.08 -16.44 18.75
CA ARG A 53 6.32 -17.34 19.63
C ARG A 53 4.80 -17.28 19.42
N GLY A 54 4.31 -16.39 18.56
CA GLY A 54 2.89 -16.20 18.31
C GLY A 54 2.10 -15.73 19.53
N MET A 55 2.72 -14.96 20.42
CA MET A 55 2.02 -14.39 21.58
C MET A 55 1.21 -13.17 21.16
N HIS A 56 -0.04 -13.39 20.74
CA HIS A 56 -0.94 -12.37 20.19
C HIS A 56 -1.77 -11.67 21.27
N GLY A 57 -1.12 -11.20 22.34
CA GLY A 57 -1.79 -10.65 23.52
C GLY A 57 -2.13 -9.16 23.47
N GLY A 58 -1.65 -8.41 22.47
CA GLY A 58 -1.87 -6.97 22.38
C GLY A 58 -1.87 -6.42 20.96
N GLY A 59 -2.32 -5.17 20.81
CA GLY A 59 -2.30 -4.42 19.54
C GLY A 59 -3.03 -5.13 18.39
N ALA A 60 -2.49 -4.99 17.19
CA ALA A 60 -3.02 -5.63 15.98
C ALA A 60 -3.05 -7.16 16.10
N ALA A 61 -2.08 -7.78 16.76
CA ALA A 61 -2.05 -9.23 16.97
C ALA A 61 -3.25 -9.72 17.80
N TYR A 62 -3.62 -8.99 18.85
CA TYR A 62 -4.82 -9.31 19.62
C TYR A 62 -6.10 -9.23 18.79
N ILE A 63 -6.22 -8.21 17.93
CA ILE A 63 -7.35 -8.09 17.02
C ILE A 63 -7.38 -9.25 16.02
N ALA A 64 -6.25 -9.59 15.41
CA ALA A 64 -6.12 -10.74 14.51
C ALA A 64 -6.59 -12.03 15.18
N HIS A 65 -6.14 -12.29 16.41
CA HIS A 65 -6.53 -13.48 17.17
C HIS A 65 -8.02 -13.49 17.53
N ARG A 66 -8.56 -12.36 18.01
CA ARG A 66 -9.93 -12.29 18.51
C ARG A 66 -11.00 -12.21 17.44
N LYS A 67 -10.68 -11.66 16.26
CA LYS A 67 -11.67 -11.38 15.22
C LYS A 67 -11.43 -12.12 13.92
N PHE A 68 -10.17 -12.35 13.55
CA PHE A 68 -9.81 -12.79 12.20
C PHE A 68 -9.12 -14.16 12.17
N GLY A 69 -9.16 -14.89 13.28
CA GLY A 69 -8.77 -16.30 13.34
C GLY A 69 -7.26 -16.55 13.43
N ALA A 70 -6.45 -15.55 13.81
CA ALA A 70 -5.07 -15.85 14.17
C ALA A 70 -5.03 -16.79 15.39
N ILE A 71 -4.04 -17.66 15.43
CA ILE A 71 -3.84 -18.76 16.36
C ILE A 71 -2.73 -18.38 17.34
N MET A 72 -3.07 -18.37 18.63
CA MET A 72 -2.07 -18.20 19.70
C MET A 72 -0.99 -19.28 19.58
N GLY A 73 0.28 -18.87 19.56
CA GLY A 73 1.42 -19.77 19.35
C GLY A 73 1.95 -19.82 17.91
N GLN A 74 1.21 -19.28 16.93
CA GLN A 74 1.66 -19.23 15.53
C GLN A 74 2.14 -17.81 15.17
N GLY A 75 3.46 -17.62 15.14
CA GLY A 75 4.10 -16.32 14.91
C GLY A 75 4.28 -15.90 13.45
N VAL A 76 4.13 -16.82 12.51
CA VAL A 76 4.52 -16.65 11.10
C VAL A 76 3.42 -17.16 10.17
N GLY A 77 3.23 -16.46 9.06
CA GLY A 77 2.46 -16.96 7.91
C GLY A 77 0.95 -16.90 8.08
N LEU A 78 0.26 -17.51 7.11
CA LEU A 78 -1.20 -17.56 7.02
C LEU A 78 -1.82 -18.43 8.14
N GLN A 79 -2.90 -17.92 8.73
CA GLN A 79 -3.70 -18.54 9.79
C GLN A 79 -5.08 -17.88 9.88
N GLY A 80 -6.15 -18.67 9.74
CA GLY A 80 -7.49 -18.11 9.61
C GLY A 80 -7.57 -17.13 8.43
N GLN A 81 -8.16 -15.95 8.65
CA GLN A 81 -8.13 -14.81 7.73
C GLN A 81 -7.04 -13.79 8.13
N SER A 82 -5.89 -14.27 8.60
CA SER A 82 -4.78 -13.42 9.08
C SER A 82 -3.43 -13.92 8.58
N TYR A 83 -2.48 -13.03 8.38
CA TYR A 83 -1.09 -13.36 8.04
C TYR A 83 -0.13 -12.68 9.03
N ALA A 84 0.73 -13.46 9.68
CA ALA A 84 1.64 -12.96 10.71
C ALA A 84 3.04 -12.68 10.17
N ILE A 85 3.58 -11.49 10.46
CA ILE A 85 4.96 -11.10 10.19
C ILE A 85 5.67 -10.83 11.52
N PRO A 86 6.70 -11.61 11.91
CA PRO A 86 7.46 -11.36 13.13
C PRO A 86 8.26 -10.06 13.09
N THR A 87 8.10 -9.22 14.13
CA THR A 87 8.80 -7.93 14.26
C THR A 87 9.52 -7.75 15.60
N MET A 88 9.74 -8.81 16.37
CA MET A 88 10.24 -8.69 17.77
C MET A 88 11.52 -9.51 18.02
N GLN A 89 12.26 -9.87 16.97
CA GLN A 89 13.45 -10.72 17.03
C GLN A 89 14.77 -9.96 16.79
N GLY A 90 14.74 -8.63 16.74
CA GLY A 90 15.90 -7.79 16.49
C GLY A 90 15.52 -6.50 15.77
N GLY A 91 16.46 -5.94 15.00
CA GLY A 91 16.20 -4.76 14.17
C GLY A 91 15.54 -5.10 12.83
N VAL A 92 15.34 -4.06 12.02
CA VAL A 92 14.72 -4.08 10.68
C VAL A 92 15.23 -5.23 9.78
N GLU A 93 16.53 -5.50 9.78
CA GLU A 93 17.13 -6.56 8.95
C GLU A 93 16.66 -7.97 9.31
N THR A 94 16.21 -8.20 10.56
CA THR A 94 15.63 -9.49 10.98
C THR A 94 14.18 -9.66 10.53
N ILE A 95 13.53 -8.58 10.08
CA ILE A 95 12.14 -8.54 9.62
C ILE A 95 12.08 -8.74 8.09
N ARG A 96 13.05 -8.19 7.36
CA ARG A 96 13.13 -8.23 5.89
C ARG A 96 12.84 -9.61 5.27
N PRO A 97 13.42 -10.74 5.75
CA PRO A 97 13.14 -12.04 5.14
C PRO A 97 11.65 -12.45 5.21
N TYR A 98 10.95 -12.09 6.29
CA TYR A 98 9.53 -12.40 6.45
C TYR A 98 8.64 -11.50 5.58
N VAL A 99 9.08 -10.26 5.32
CA VAL A 99 8.39 -9.37 4.38
C VAL A 99 8.58 -9.86 2.94
N ASP A 100 9.79 -10.27 2.57
CA ASP A 100 10.05 -10.87 1.25
C ASP A 100 9.23 -12.16 1.05
N GLU A 101 9.15 -13.03 2.07
CA GLU A 101 8.31 -14.24 2.06
C GLU A 101 6.82 -13.89 1.91
N PHE A 102 6.32 -12.91 2.66
CA PHE A 102 4.94 -12.43 2.54
C PHE A 102 4.62 -11.93 1.13
N ILE A 103 5.50 -11.11 0.54
CA ILE A 103 5.30 -10.57 -0.81
C ILE A 103 5.27 -11.71 -1.84
N GLN A 104 6.15 -12.70 -1.70
CA GLN A 104 6.14 -13.87 -2.58
C GLN A 104 4.86 -14.70 -2.42
N PHE A 105 4.44 -14.94 -1.18
CA PHE A 105 3.19 -15.64 -0.87
C PHE A 105 1.97 -14.93 -1.48
N ALA A 106 1.91 -13.60 -1.40
CA ALA A 106 0.81 -12.84 -1.97
C ALA A 106 0.75 -12.97 -3.51
N LYS A 107 1.90 -12.96 -4.19
CA LYS A 107 2.00 -13.19 -5.64
C LYS A 107 1.48 -14.57 -6.05
N GLU A 108 1.72 -15.57 -5.23
CA GLU A 108 1.27 -16.95 -5.47
C GLU A 108 -0.23 -17.14 -5.19
N HIS A 109 -0.87 -16.20 -4.49
CA HIS A 109 -2.28 -16.27 -4.09
C HIS A 109 -3.08 -15.05 -4.55
N PRO A 110 -3.20 -14.81 -5.88
CA PRO A 110 -3.82 -13.61 -6.44
C PRO A 110 -5.33 -13.49 -6.15
N THR A 111 -5.98 -14.56 -5.70
CA THR A 111 -7.40 -14.54 -5.31
C THR A 111 -7.66 -13.96 -3.91
N LEU A 112 -6.61 -13.84 -3.08
CA LEU A 112 -6.68 -13.24 -1.75
C LEU A 112 -6.24 -11.78 -1.82
N THR A 113 -6.85 -10.92 -1.02
CA THR A 113 -6.44 -9.52 -0.86
C THR A 113 -5.83 -9.32 0.52
N PHE A 114 -4.58 -8.89 0.57
CA PHE A 114 -3.84 -8.72 1.82
C PHE A 114 -3.92 -7.27 2.29
N LEU A 115 -4.59 -7.04 3.42
CA LEU A 115 -4.70 -5.72 4.05
C LEU A 115 -3.59 -5.57 5.09
N VAL A 116 -2.57 -4.79 4.75
CA VAL A 116 -1.38 -4.58 5.58
C VAL A 116 -1.61 -3.50 6.61
N THR A 117 -1.46 -3.85 7.89
CA THR A 117 -1.44 -2.86 8.98
C THR A 117 -0.08 -2.17 9.07
N ARG A 118 0.09 -1.17 9.94
CA ARG A 118 1.40 -0.60 10.26
C ARG A 118 2.26 -1.60 11.05
N ILE A 119 2.81 -2.59 10.34
CA ILE A 119 3.63 -3.69 10.86
C ILE A 119 4.77 -3.12 11.72
N GLY A 120 4.89 -3.57 12.97
CA GLY A 120 5.97 -3.15 13.86
C GLY A 120 5.82 -1.76 14.50
N CYS A 121 4.98 -0.87 13.98
CA CYS A 121 4.87 0.52 14.47
C CYS A 121 4.05 0.71 15.76
N GLY A 122 3.57 -0.39 16.35
CA GLY A 122 2.86 -0.39 17.64
C GLY A 122 3.78 -0.83 18.78
N ILE A 123 3.57 -2.06 19.26
CA ILE A 123 4.29 -2.61 20.43
C ILE A 123 5.80 -2.79 20.16
N ALA A 124 6.20 -3.14 18.93
CA ALA A 124 7.62 -3.32 18.61
C ALA A 124 8.38 -1.99 18.52
N GLY A 125 7.68 -0.87 18.34
CA GLY A 125 8.23 0.48 18.50
C GLY A 125 9.01 1.02 17.30
N PHE A 126 8.91 0.42 16.13
CA PHE A 126 9.52 0.96 14.91
C PHE A 126 8.74 2.17 14.39
N THR A 127 9.41 3.02 13.62
CA THR A 127 8.74 4.08 12.86
C THR A 127 8.29 3.59 11.49
N ASP A 128 7.38 4.33 10.86
CA ASP A 128 6.99 4.08 9.48
C ASP A 128 8.20 4.16 8.54
N ASP A 129 9.11 5.11 8.72
CA ASP A 129 10.35 5.27 7.93
C ASP A 129 11.32 4.08 8.04
N GLU A 130 11.29 3.34 9.16
CA GLU A 130 12.11 2.14 9.35
C GLU A 130 11.52 0.91 8.65
N ILE A 131 10.19 0.81 8.57
CA ILE A 131 9.49 -0.40 8.10
C ILE A 131 9.02 -0.28 6.65
N SER A 132 8.44 0.86 6.25
CA SER A 132 7.86 1.02 4.91
C SER A 132 8.85 0.69 3.78
N PRO A 133 10.17 0.99 3.87
CA PRO A 133 11.11 0.62 2.81
C PRO A 133 11.24 -0.89 2.57
N LEU A 134 10.91 -1.73 3.56
CA LEU A 134 10.87 -3.18 3.39
C LEU A 134 9.75 -3.62 2.44
N PHE A 135 8.67 -2.85 2.35
CA PHE A 135 7.49 -3.14 1.54
C PHE A 135 7.56 -2.52 0.13
N GLY A 136 8.69 -1.93 -0.28
CA GLY A 136 8.82 -1.29 -1.60
C GLY A 136 8.41 -2.18 -2.78
N LYS A 137 8.74 -3.48 -2.75
CA LYS A 137 8.33 -4.45 -3.79
C LYS A 137 6.82 -4.77 -3.77
N ALA A 138 6.13 -4.51 -2.66
CA ALA A 138 4.70 -4.77 -2.54
C ALA A 138 3.85 -3.79 -3.37
N HIS A 139 4.40 -2.64 -3.78
CA HIS A 139 3.70 -1.72 -4.67
C HIS A 139 3.38 -2.33 -6.05
N GLU A 140 4.19 -3.30 -6.48
CA GLU A 140 4.05 -4.02 -7.76
C GLU A 140 3.09 -5.21 -7.67
N VAL A 141 2.56 -5.51 -6.48
CA VAL A 141 1.68 -6.66 -6.24
C VAL A 141 0.25 -6.17 -6.02
N GLU A 142 -0.61 -6.43 -7.00
CA GLU A 142 -1.96 -5.85 -7.08
C GLU A 142 -2.85 -6.19 -5.87
N ASN A 143 -2.69 -7.40 -5.33
CA ASN A 143 -3.49 -7.90 -4.23
C ASN A 143 -2.90 -7.58 -2.84
N ILE A 144 -1.90 -6.71 -2.75
CA ILE A 144 -1.44 -6.12 -1.49
C ILE A 144 -1.94 -4.67 -1.38
N VAL A 145 -2.67 -4.40 -0.29
CA VAL A 145 -3.13 -3.07 0.08
C VAL A 145 -2.28 -2.59 1.26
N LEU A 146 -1.56 -1.50 1.07
CA LEU A 146 -0.64 -0.93 2.07
C LEU A 146 -1.32 0.18 2.90
N PRO A 147 -0.76 0.51 4.09
CA PRO A 147 -1.12 1.72 4.83
C PRO A 147 -0.94 3.00 3.99
N PRO A 148 -1.67 4.07 4.31
CA PRO A 148 -1.44 5.36 3.68
C PRO A 148 -0.01 5.85 3.99
N ASN A 149 0.66 6.40 2.98
CA ASN A 149 2.04 6.93 3.04
C ASN A 149 3.13 5.86 3.26
N TRP A 150 2.83 4.58 3.04
CA TRP A 150 3.85 3.54 2.86
C TRP A 150 4.25 3.42 1.40
#